data_AF-A0A090YA97-F1
#
_entry.id   AF-A0A090YA97-F1
#
_cell.length_a   1.000
_cell.length_b   1.000
_cell.length_c   1.000
_cell.angle_alpha   90.00
_cell.angle_beta   90.00
_cell.angle_gamma   90.00
#
_symmetry.space_group_name_H-M   'P 1'
#
loop_
_entity.id
_entity.type
_entity.pdbx_description
1 polymer ?
#
loop_
_entity_poly.entity_id
_entity_poly.type
_entity_poly.pdbx_seq_one_letter_code
_entity_poly.pdbx_strand_id
1 'polypeptide(L)'
;MKTIVKNIGGKKIIATAEEHLSPQIEKLLYLLTKVEDNKLVDGFSIQVGWSIFVLSKREDGYHIIAPDYTKNPFKDTTDDLTIALWVQLEQVHCLRQLNIDGEIIKFSDKIVTSKNVLQLDEVYLQRARDCDKGDSGWYIGPVDETEETEGELEAFYAYQLLKIRPSIIQVLALPYEYLVVFEKDKIKAILDDNDVDVWNGVTN
;
A
#
# COMPACT_ATOMS: atom_id res chain seq x y z
N MET A 1 18.03 -11.01 3.02
CA MET A 1 17.58 -10.05 4.05
C MET A 1 18.74 -9.18 4.47
N LYS A 2 18.49 -7.89 4.68
CA LYS A 2 19.45 -6.90 5.16
C LYS A 2 18.87 -6.19 6.37
N THR A 3 19.69 -6.08 7.42
CA THR A 3 19.37 -5.36 8.64
C THR A 3 20.18 -4.08 8.70
N ILE A 4 19.51 -2.95 8.88
CA ILE A 4 20.13 -1.63 9.06
C ILE A 4 19.93 -1.22 10.52
N VAL A 5 21.01 -0.77 11.14
CA VAL A 5 21.03 -0.30 12.53
C VAL A 5 21.45 1.16 12.53
N LYS A 6 20.67 2.02 13.18
CA LYS A 6 20.99 3.43 13.38
C LYS A 6 20.80 3.86 14.82
N ASN A 7 21.65 4.77 15.28
CA ASN A 7 21.40 5.48 16.53
C ASN A 7 20.56 6.73 16.23
N ILE A 8 19.36 6.81 16.81
CA ILE A 8 18.43 7.93 16.67
C ILE A 8 17.99 8.33 18.08
N GLY A 9 18.22 9.57 18.47
CA GLY A 9 17.88 10.07 19.82
C GLY A 9 18.54 9.26 20.95
N GLY A 10 19.77 8.81 20.75
CA GLY A 10 20.50 7.96 21.71
C GLY A 10 20.03 6.51 21.75
N LYS A 11 19.06 6.11 20.91
CA LYS A 11 18.47 4.77 20.87
C LYS A 11 18.96 4.01 19.65
N LYS A 12 19.33 2.75 19.85
CA LYS A 12 19.66 1.83 18.76
C LYS A 12 18.36 1.33 18.11
N ILE A 13 18.06 1.83 16.92
CA ILE A 13 16.91 1.45 16.10
C ILE A 13 17.36 0.45 15.03
N ILE A 14 16.62 -0.64 14.88
CA ILE A 14 16.96 -1.80 14.04
C ILE A 14 15.80 -2.05 13.07
N ALA A 15 16.08 -2.17 11.78
CA ALA A 15 15.09 -2.43 10.74
C ALA A 15 15.60 -3.49 9.76
N THR A 16 14.74 -4.42 9.37
CA THR A 16 15.12 -5.55 8.49
C THR A 16 14.15 -5.65 7.32
N ALA A 17 14.67 -5.78 6.09
CA ALA A 17 13.89 -6.08 4.89
C ALA A 17 14.77 -6.75 3.83
N GLU A 18 14.24 -7.03 2.65
CA GLU A 18 15.06 -7.41 1.50
C GLU A 18 16.06 -6.32 1.10
N GLU A 19 17.21 -6.72 0.57
CA GLU A 19 18.35 -5.82 0.36
C GLU A 19 18.04 -4.67 -0.60
N HIS A 20 17.27 -4.94 -1.66
CA HIS A 20 16.88 -3.94 -2.65
C HIS A 20 16.00 -2.82 -2.05
N LEU A 21 15.38 -3.05 -0.89
CA LEU A 21 14.57 -2.08 -0.14
C LEU A 21 15.37 -1.27 0.88
N SER A 22 16.71 -1.39 0.90
CA SER A 22 17.56 -0.57 1.78
C SER A 22 17.26 0.94 1.67
N PRO A 23 17.04 1.54 0.47
CA PRO A 23 16.70 2.96 0.37
C PRO A 23 15.38 3.33 1.07
N GLN A 24 14.43 2.41 1.14
CA GLN A 24 13.13 2.60 1.79
C GLN A 24 13.29 2.51 3.30
N ILE A 25 14.11 1.58 3.81
CA ILE A 25 14.49 1.55 5.24
C ILE A 25 15.15 2.87 5.63
N GLU A 26 16.09 3.37 4.83
CA GLU A 26 16.80 4.62 5.10
C GLU A 26 15.86 5.83 5.20
N LYS A 27 14.86 5.91 4.32
CA LYS A 27 13.81 6.94 4.37
C LYS A 27 12.95 6.80 5.63
N LEU A 28 12.55 5.59 6.00
CA LEU A 28 11.78 5.35 7.23
C LEU A 28 12.57 5.78 8.47
N LEU A 29 13.85 5.40 8.55
CA LEU A 29 14.74 5.82 9.63
C LEU A 29 14.92 7.34 9.65
N TYR A 30 15.01 7.99 8.49
CA TYR A 30 15.05 9.45 8.40
C TYR A 30 13.79 10.10 9.00
N LEU A 31 12.59 9.56 8.76
CA LEU A 31 11.36 10.07 9.40
C LEU A 31 11.45 10.01 10.93
N LEU A 32 12.01 8.94 11.49
CA LEU A 32 12.21 8.82 12.93
C LEU A 32 13.17 9.87 13.50
N THR A 33 14.13 10.38 12.70
CA THR A 33 15.00 11.50 13.13
C THR A 33 14.26 12.82 13.30
N LYS A 34 13.02 12.92 12.80
CA LYS A 34 12.17 14.12 12.94
C LYS A 34 11.28 14.07 14.17
N VAL A 35 11.23 12.93 14.85
CA VAL A 35 10.48 12.74 16.08
C VAL A 35 11.35 13.18 17.25
N GLU A 36 10.78 13.88 18.23
CA GLU A 36 11.49 14.22 19.47
C GLU A 36 12.00 12.95 20.18
N ASP A 37 13.27 12.96 20.62
CA ASP A 37 13.94 11.78 21.18
C ASP A 37 13.20 11.11 22.34
N ASN A 38 12.53 11.91 23.18
CA ASN A 38 11.73 11.42 24.31
C ASN A 38 10.43 10.70 23.89
N LYS A 39 9.96 10.88 22.65
CA LYS A 39 8.77 10.22 22.08
C LYS A 39 9.10 8.88 21.43
N LEU A 40 10.37 8.60 21.11
CA LEU A 40 10.81 7.32 20.55
C LEU A 40 10.83 6.21 21.61
N VAL A 41 9.68 5.83 22.13
CA VAL A 41 9.51 4.82 23.20
C VAL A 41 9.01 3.50 22.65
N ASP A 42 8.98 2.48 23.51
CA ASP A 42 8.37 1.20 23.17
C ASP A 42 6.88 1.39 22.85
N GLY A 43 6.40 0.77 21.78
CA GLY A 43 5.05 0.96 21.26
C GLY A 43 4.83 2.25 20.47
N PHE A 44 5.83 3.14 20.34
CA PHE A 44 5.71 4.30 19.44
C PHE A 44 5.39 3.84 18.02
N SER A 45 4.38 4.43 17.39
CA SER A 45 3.94 4.05 16.06
C SER A 45 3.82 5.24 15.13
N ILE A 46 4.10 5.01 13.85
CA ILE A 46 3.92 5.98 12.77
C ILE A 46 3.20 5.33 11.59
N GLN A 47 2.19 6.01 11.07
CA GLN A 47 1.60 5.67 9.78
C GLN A 47 2.51 6.20 8.67
N VAL A 48 2.94 5.34 7.76
CA VAL A 48 3.67 5.75 6.55
C VAL A 48 2.98 5.09 5.35
N GLY A 49 2.31 5.91 4.56
CA GLY A 49 1.42 5.48 3.47
C GLY A 49 0.46 4.40 3.95
N TRP A 50 0.56 3.19 3.42
CA TRP A 50 -0.40 2.13 3.68
C TRP A 50 -0.23 1.34 4.98
N SER A 51 0.96 1.42 5.58
CA SER A 51 1.33 0.59 6.73
C SER A 51 1.56 1.42 7.98
N ILE A 52 1.60 0.72 9.12
CA ILE A 52 1.97 1.26 10.42
C ILE A 52 3.27 0.58 10.83
N PHE A 53 4.26 1.40 11.18
CA PHE A 53 5.52 0.93 11.73
C PHE A 53 5.56 1.23 13.22
N VAL A 54 5.96 0.25 14.03
CA VAL A 54 5.97 0.33 15.50
C VAL A 54 7.37 0.04 16.02
N LEU A 55 7.83 0.79 17.02
CA LEU A 55 9.04 0.48 17.75
C LEU A 55 8.74 -0.57 18.83
N SER A 56 9.41 -1.72 18.74
CA SER A 56 9.36 -2.79 19.73
C SER A 56 10.70 -2.87 20.46
N LYS A 57 10.71 -2.52 21.75
CA LYS A 57 11.91 -2.58 22.59
C LYS A 57 12.22 -4.02 22.95
N ARG A 58 13.46 -4.42 22.68
CA ARG A 58 14.04 -5.73 23.03
C ARG A 58 15.39 -5.52 23.72
N GLU A 59 16.04 -6.60 24.12
CA GLU A 59 17.32 -6.55 24.83
C GLU A 59 18.42 -5.83 24.03
N ASP A 60 18.41 -5.97 22.70
CA ASP A 60 19.46 -5.49 21.81
C ASP A 60 19.15 -4.15 21.12
N GLY A 61 17.99 -3.53 21.39
CA GLY A 61 17.58 -2.25 20.81
C GLY A 61 16.07 -2.16 20.58
N TYR A 62 15.66 -1.15 19.80
CA TYR A 62 14.28 -1.01 19.32
C TYR A 62 14.21 -1.56 17.89
N HIS A 63 13.44 -2.62 17.70
CA HIS A 63 13.15 -3.19 16.39
C HIS A 63 11.94 -2.47 15.80
N ILE A 64 12.04 -2.07 14.55
CA ILE A 64 10.87 -1.61 13.79
C ILE A 64 10.11 -2.85 13.34
N ILE A 65 8.85 -2.96 13.76
CA ILE A 65 7.91 -3.99 13.32
C ILE A 65 6.77 -3.38 12.50
N ALA A 66 6.16 -4.20 11.66
CA ALA A 66 4.95 -3.87 10.91
C ALA A 66 3.92 -5.02 11.02
N PRO A 67 2.65 -4.81 10.66
CA PRO A 67 1.69 -5.89 10.49
C PRO A 67 2.22 -7.01 9.58
N ASP A 68 1.96 -8.27 9.95
CA ASP A 68 2.33 -9.43 9.14
C ASP A 68 1.25 -9.71 8.07
N TYR A 69 1.49 -9.18 6.87
CA TYR A 69 0.59 -9.31 5.73
C TYR A 69 0.53 -10.72 5.12
N THR A 70 1.38 -11.66 5.57
CA THR A 70 1.32 -13.07 5.16
C THR A 70 0.38 -13.90 6.05
N LYS A 71 -0.05 -13.34 7.18
CA LYS A 71 -0.95 -13.97 8.17
C LYS A 71 -2.17 -13.09 8.42
N ASN A 72 -2.48 -12.77 9.66
CA ASN A 72 -3.52 -11.83 10.03
C ASN A 72 -2.90 -10.49 10.46
N PRO A 73 -2.84 -9.47 9.59
CA PRO A 73 -2.19 -8.20 9.89
C PRO A 73 -2.93 -7.37 10.96
N PHE A 74 -4.11 -7.80 11.43
CA PHE A 74 -4.78 -7.17 12.56
C PHE A 74 -4.32 -7.70 13.92
N LYS A 75 -3.55 -8.79 13.95
CA LYS A 75 -3.11 -9.47 15.18
C LYS A 75 -1.63 -9.79 15.19
N ASP A 76 -1.09 -10.15 14.03
CA ASP A 76 0.27 -10.61 13.84
C ASP A 76 1.16 -9.45 13.37
N THR A 77 2.39 -9.42 13.89
CA THR A 77 3.43 -8.46 13.51
C THR A 77 4.70 -9.19 13.12
N THR A 78 5.55 -8.53 12.31
CA THR A 78 6.83 -9.07 11.85
C THR A 78 7.93 -8.01 11.89
N ASP A 79 9.19 -8.46 12.09
CA ASP A 79 10.40 -7.66 11.91
C ASP A 79 10.81 -7.52 10.44
N ASP A 80 10.22 -8.34 9.56
CA ASP A 80 10.44 -8.30 8.12
C ASP A 80 9.55 -7.24 7.47
N LEU A 81 10.14 -6.07 7.22
CA LEU A 81 9.45 -4.92 6.64
C LEU A 81 9.28 -5.01 5.11
N THR A 82 9.66 -6.12 4.48
CA THR A 82 9.73 -6.24 3.01
C THR A 82 8.40 -5.91 2.35
N ILE A 83 7.30 -6.55 2.76
CA ILE A 83 5.99 -6.29 2.14
C ILE A 83 5.55 -4.85 2.39
N ALA A 84 5.69 -4.36 3.62
CA ALA A 84 5.28 -3.00 3.98
C ALA A 84 5.99 -1.94 3.12
N LEU A 85 7.31 -2.09 2.93
CA LEU A 85 8.14 -1.16 2.18
C LEU A 85 8.03 -1.35 0.66
N TRP A 86 7.82 -2.57 0.19
CA TRP A 86 7.59 -2.86 -1.24
C TRP A 86 6.30 -2.22 -1.72
N VAL A 87 5.18 -2.38 -1.00
CA VAL A 87 3.91 -1.73 -1.37
C VAL A 87 4.07 -0.21 -1.42
N GLN A 88 4.76 0.37 -0.43
CA GLN A 88 5.06 1.80 -0.43
C GLN A 88 5.89 2.22 -1.66
N LEU A 89 6.84 1.38 -2.08
CA LEU A 89 7.65 1.63 -3.26
C LEU A 89 6.82 1.61 -4.54
N GLU A 90 5.99 0.59 -4.74
CA GLU A 90 5.12 0.46 -5.93
C GLU A 90 4.16 1.65 -6.05
N GLN A 91 3.49 2.00 -4.95
CA GLN A 91 2.57 3.14 -4.92
C GLN A 91 3.28 4.46 -5.25
N VAL A 92 4.44 4.72 -4.64
CA VAL A 92 5.23 5.93 -4.92
C VAL A 92 5.77 5.91 -6.34
N HIS A 93 6.08 4.74 -6.90
CA HIS A 93 6.54 4.62 -8.29
C HIS A 93 5.44 5.05 -9.26
N CYS A 94 4.23 4.51 -9.12
CA CYS A 94 3.07 4.88 -9.92
C CYS A 94 2.79 6.40 -9.87
N LEU A 95 2.72 6.97 -8.67
CA LEU A 95 2.48 8.41 -8.48
C LEU A 95 3.56 9.28 -9.14
N ARG A 96 4.82 8.86 -9.07
CA ARG A 96 5.94 9.57 -9.70
C ARG A 96 5.92 9.49 -11.22
N GLN A 97 5.47 8.38 -11.80
CA GLN A 97 5.33 8.26 -13.26
C GLN A 97 4.29 9.25 -13.80
N LEU A 98 3.24 9.52 -13.02
CA LEU A 98 2.20 10.49 -13.33
C LEU A 98 2.55 11.92 -12.89
N ASN A 99 3.63 12.11 -12.12
CA ASN A 99 4.04 13.38 -11.52
C ASN A 99 2.91 14.05 -10.69
N ILE A 100 2.24 13.26 -9.85
CA ILE A 100 1.17 13.72 -8.95
C ILE A 100 1.46 13.33 -7.51
N ASP A 101 0.79 14.03 -6.59
CA ASP A 101 0.64 13.57 -5.21
C ASP A 101 -0.48 12.52 -5.12
N GLY A 102 -0.40 11.63 -4.13
CA GLY A 102 -1.36 10.56 -3.92
C GLY A 102 -2.23 10.77 -2.69
N GLU A 103 -3.29 9.96 -2.60
CA GLU A 103 -4.17 9.88 -1.44
C GLU A 103 -3.91 8.59 -0.66
N ILE A 104 -3.79 8.72 0.66
CA ILE A 104 -3.47 7.59 1.53
C ILE A 104 -4.56 6.51 1.42
N ILE A 105 -4.13 5.26 1.37
CA ILE A 105 -4.96 4.07 1.58
C ILE A 105 -4.27 3.21 2.60
N LYS A 106 -4.98 2.68 3.60
CA LYS A 106 -4.43 1.77 4.61
C LYS A 106 -4.63 0.33 4.20
N PHE A 107 -3.76 -0.55 4.69
CA PHE A 107 -3.92 -2.00 4.54
C PHE A 107 -5.28 -2.52 5.03
N SER A 108 -5.88 -1.83 6.00
CA SER A 108 -7.14 -2.14 6.66
C SER A 108 -8.36 -1.49 6.02
N ASP A 109 -8.19 -0.67 4.98
CA ASP A 109 -9.31 -0.05 4.30
C ASP A 109 -9.97 -1.08 3.36
N LYS A 110 -11.28 -1.00 3.23
CA LYS A 110 -12.06 -1.91 2.38
C LYS A 110 -12.08 -1.42 0.93
N ILE A 111 -12.00 -2.37 0.02
CA ILE A 111 -12.16 -2.22 -1.42
C ILE A 111 -13.39 -3.03 -1.80
N VAL A 112 -14.34 -2.39 -2.46
CA VAL A 112 -15.57 -3.04 -2.94
C VAL A 112 -15.30 -3.57 -4.34
N THR A 113 -15.82 -4.75 -4.66
CA THR A 113 -15.70 -5.34 -5.99
C THR A 113 -17.02 -5.93 -6.43
N SER A 114 -17.28 -6.02 -7.73
CA SER A 114 -18.26 -7.00 -8.22
C SER A 114 -17.77 -8.40 -7.85
N LYS A 115 -18.70 -9.31 -7.56
CA LYS A 115 -18.38 -10.69 -7.20
C LYS A 115 -17.53 -11.36 -8.29
N ASN A 116 -16.49 -12.09 -7.88
CA ASN A 116 -15.55 -12.81 -8.76
C ASN A 116 -14.73 -11.96 -9.75
N VAL A 117 -14.89 -10.62 -9.78
CA VAL A 117 -14.25 -9.76 -10.79
C VAL A 117 -12.73 -9.83 -10.80
N LEU A 118 -12.12 -10.10 -9.65
CA LEU A 118 -10.66 -10.14 -9.52
C LEU A 118 -10.02 -11.28 -10.34
N GLN A 119 -10.80 -12.27 -10.79
CA GLN A 119 -10.37 -13.38 -11.64
C GLN A 119 -10.41 -13.06 -13.14
N LEU A 120 -11.05 -11.95 -13.54
CA LEU A 120 -11.20 -11.57 -14.95
C LEU A 120 -9.90 -10.96 -15.50
N ASP A 121 -9.66 -11.16 -16.80
CA ASP A 121 -8.50 -10.55 -17.46
C ASP A 121 -8.64 -9.02 -17.48
N GLU A 122 -9.78 -8.48 -17.91
CA GLU A 122 -10.01 -7.04 -18.00
C GLU A 122 -10.91 -6.51 -16.86
N VAL A 123 -10.36 -5.60 -16.06
CA VAL A 123 -11.08 -4.96 -14.95
C VAL A 123 -10.82 -3.45 -14.95
N TYR A 124 -11.78 -2.68 -14.46
CA TYR A 124 -11.55 -1.28 -14.12
C TYR A 124 -11.61 -1.09 -12.60
N LEU A 125 -10.91 -0.06 -12.13
CA LEU A 125 -10.96 0.43 -10.77
C LEU A 125 -11.37 1.90 -10.81
N GLN A 126 -12.31 2.30 -9.96
CA GLN A 126 -12.70 3.71 -9.81
C GLN A 126 -12.61 4.09 -8.34
N ARG A 127 -12.03 5.26 -8.04
CA ARG A 127 -11.93 5.75 -6.66
C ARG A 127 -12.93 6.87 -6.40
N ALA A 128 -13.97 6.61 -5.63
CA ALA A 128 -14.94 7.64 -5.24
C ALA A 128 -14.47 8.44 -4.02
N ARG A 129 -14.75 9.75 -4.01
CA ARG A 129 -14.49 10.63 -2.85
C ARG A 129 -15.41 10.38 -1.67
N ASP A 130 -16.70 10.17 -1.93
CA ASP A 130 -17.74 10.07 -0.90
C ASP A 130 -17.88 8.62 -0.41
N CYS A 131 -16.96 8.18 0.45
CA CYS A 131 -16.99 6.85 1.06
C CYS A 131 -17.03 6.89 2.59
N ASP A 132 -17.58 5.84 3.19
CA ASP A 132 -17.66 5.71 4.65
C ASP A 132 -16.27 5.51 5.28
N LYS A 133 -16.17 5.83 6.58
CA LYS A 133 -14.93 5.65 7.33
C LYS A 133 -14.51 4.17 7.35
N GLY A 134 -13.32 3.90 6.81
CA GLY A 134 -12.77 2.55 6.71
C GLY A 134 -12.96 1.92 5.34
N ASP A 135 -13.69 2.58 4.44
CA ASP A 135 -13.67 2.28 3.02
C ASP A 135 -12.58 3.11 2.33
N SER A 136 -11.96 2.54 1.31
CA SER A 136 -10.85 3.17 0.58
C SER A 136 -11.31 4.14 -0.52
N GLY A 137 -12.60 4.10 -0.87
CA GLY A 137 -13.18 4.71 -2.06
C GLY A 137 -13.06 3.86 -3.32
N TRP A 138 -12.24 2.80 -3.32
CA TRP A 138 -12.06 1.96 -4.49
C TRP A 138 -13.23 0.99 -4.71
N TYR A 139 -13.73 1.01 -5.93
CA TYR A 139 -14.57 -0.02 -6.52
C TYR A 139 -13.83 -0.72 -7.66
N ILE A 140 -14.02 -2.03 -7.83
CA ILE A 140 -13.47 -2.82 -8.94
C ILE A 140 -14.61 -3.51 -9.69
N GLY A 141 -14.71 -3.26 -10.99
CA GLY A 141 -15.76 -3.79 -11.87
C GLY A 141 -15.21 -4.42 -13.15
N PRO A 142 -16.01 -5.25 -13.84
CA PRO A 142 -15.64 -5.78 -15.14
C PRO A 142 -15.66 -4.66 -16.19
N VAL A 143 -14.73 -4.68 -17.14
CA VAL A 143 -14.77 -3.74 -18.28
C VAL A 143 -15.92 -4.09 -19.23
N ASP A 144 -16.14 -5.39 -19.44
CA ASP A 144 -17.25 -5.91 -20.24
C ASP A 144 -18.44 -6.23 -19.33
N GLU A 145 -19.54 -5.47 -19.47
CA GLU A 145 -20.77 -5.65 -18.70
C GLU A 145 -21.52 -6.95 -19.04
N THR A 146 -21.11 -7.66 -20.10
CA THR A 146 -21.65 -8.99 -20.44
C THR A 146 -20.99 -10.12 -19.66
N GLU A 147 -19.85 -9.87 -19.00
CA GLU A 147 -19.26 -10.80 -18.03
C GLU A 147 -20.24 -10.94 -16.86
N GLU A 148 -20.75 -12.16 -16.65
CA GLU A 148 -21.76 -12.46 -15.63
C GLU A 148 -21.19 -12.21 -14.22
N THR A 149 -21.32 -10.98 -13.75
CA THR A 149 -21.34 -10.68 -12.32
C THR A 149 -22.82 -10.66 -11.93
N GLU A 150 -23.22 -11.45 -10.93
CA GLU A 150 -24.64 -11.62 -10.55
C GLU A 150 -25.28 -10.34 -9.94
N GLY A 151 -24.68 -9.16 -10.16
CA GLY A 151 -25.00 -7.91 -9.45
C GLY A 151 -24.62 -7.93 -7.97
N GLU A 152 -24.02 -9.02 -7.50
CA GLU A 152 -23.54 -9.17 -6.13
C GLU A 152 -22.20 -8.46 -5.94
N LEU A 153 -22.02 -7.88 -4.76
CA LEU A 153 -20.81 -7.18 -4.35
C LEU A 153 -20.06 -7.97 -3.30
N GLU A 154 -18.73 -7.89 -3.36
CA GLU A 154 -17.81 -8.40 -2.35
C GLU A 154 -16.97 -7.26 -1.79
N ALA A 155 -16.41 -7.46 -0.60
CA ALA A 155 -15.52 -6.49 0.02
C ALA A 155 -14.26 -7.18 0.54
N PHE A 156 -13.11 -6.60 0.21
CA PHE A 156 -11.80 -7.08 0.64
C PHE A 156 -11.07 -5.96 1.37
N TYR A 157 -10.32 -6.27 2.41
CA TYR A 157 -9.30 -5.35 2.90
C TYR A 157 -8.19 -5.21 1.86
N ALA A 158 -7.61 -4.01 1.73
CA ALA A 158 -6.58 -3.73 0.74
C ALA A 158 -5.40 -4.73 0.77
N TYR A 159 -4.98 -5.19 1.97
CA TYR A 159 -3.91 -6.17 2.08
C TYR A 159 -4.24 -7.53 1.43
N GLN A 160 -5.52 -7.90 1.32
CA GLN A 160 -5.91 -9.19 0.74
C GLN A 160 -5.60 -9.23 -0.76
N LEU A 161 -5.56 -8.08 -1.44
CA LEU A 161 -5.18 -8.00 -2.84
C LEU A 161 -3.73 -8.43 -3.09
N LEU A 162 -2.84 -8.36 -2.09
CA LEU A 162 -1.47 -8.90 -2.19
C LEU A 162 -1.45 -10.39 -2.54
N LYS A 163 -2.48 -11.14 -2.18
CA LYS A 163 -2.61 -12.56 -2.50
C LYS A 163 -3.50 -12.80 -3.72
N ILE A 164 -4.56 -12.00 -3.88
CA ILE A 164 -5.57 -12.24 -4.90
C ILE A 164 -5.10 -11.71 -6.26
N ARG A 165 -4.67 -10.45 -6.33
CA ARG A 165 -4.21 -9.80 -7.57
C ARG A 165 -3.21 -8.66 -7.22
N PRO A 166 -1.94 -9.00 -6.95
CA PRO A 166 -0.96 -8.05 -6.42
C PRO A 166 -0.70 -6.84 -7.32
N SER A 167 -0.90 -6.98 -8.64
CA SER A 167 -0.72 -5.93 -9.64
C SER A 167 -1.57 -4.68 -9.37
N ILE A 168 -2.71 -4.82 -8.70
CA ILE A 168 -3.58 -3.69 -8.35
C ILE A 168 -2.96 -2.79 -7.27
N ILE A 169 -2.12 -3.33 -6.38
CA ILE A 169 -1.59 -2.59 -5.22
C ILE A 169 -0.88 -1.29 -5.60
N GLN A 170 -0.20 -1.30 -6.76
CA GLN A 170 0.58 -0.17 -7.25
C GLN A 170 -0.25 1.10 -7.48
N VAL A 171 -1.55 0.97 -7.79
CA VAL A 171 -2.41 2.13 -8.11
C VAL A 171 -3.27 2.60 -6.96
N LEU A 172 -3.31 1.89 -5.83
CA LEU A 172 -4.28 2.17 -4.76
C LEU A 172 -4.07 3.52 -4.06
N ALA A 173 -2.90 4.15 -4.24
CA ALA A 173 -2.59 5.48 -3.73
C ALA A 173 -2.98 6.62 -4.69
N LEU A 174 -3.55 6.34 -5.87
CA LEU A 174 -4.04 7.37 -6.79
C LEU A 174 -5.13 8.22 -6.13
N PRO A 175 -5.25 9.52 -6.46
CA PRO A 175 -6.27 10.39 -5.88
C PRO A 175 -7.71 9.92 -6.11
N TYR A 176 -8.64 10.55 -5.40
CA TYR A 176 -10.06 10.39 -5.69
C TYR A 176 -10.41 10.86 -7.10
N GLU A 177 -11.49 10.30 -7.64
CA GLU A 177 -12.01 10.49 -9.00
C GLU A 177 -11.11 9.96 -10.13
N TYR A 178 -10.05 9.23 -9.80
CA TYR A 178 -9.26 8.49 -10.79
C TYR A 178 -9.92 7.16 -11.16
N LEU A 179 -9.75 6.79 -12.43
CA LEU A 179 -10.13 5.48 -12.96
C LEU A 179 -8.89 4.78 -13.55
N VAL A 180 -8.76 3.47 -13.31
CA VAL A 180 -7.67 2.66 -13.85
C VAL A 180 -8.26 1.47 -14.58
N VAL A 181 -7.77 1.21 -15.79
CA VAL A 181 -8.12 -0.02 -16.52
C VAL A 181 -6.92 -0.95 -16.51
N PHE A 182 -7.15 -2.19 -16.09
CA PHE A 182 -6.18 -3.28 -16.19
C PHE A 182 -6.58 -4.25 -17.29
N GLU A 183 -5.57 -4.72 -18.02
CA GLU A 183 -5.63 -5.92 -18.84
C GLU A 183 -4.61 -6.93 -18.28
N LYS A 184 -5.12 -8.01 -17.72
CA LYS A 184 -4.39 -8.96 -16.88
C LYS A 184 -3.68 -8.21 -15.74
N ASP A 185 -2.37 -8.28 -15.66
CA ASP A 185 -1.58 -7.61 -14.62
C ASP A 185 -0.98 -6.28 -15.07
N LYS A 186 -1.41 -5.74 -16.22
CA LYS A 186 -0.86 -4.50 -16.80
C LYS A 186 -1.88 -3.38 -16.81
N ILE A 187 -1.42 -2.18 -16.49
CA ILE A 187 -2.19 -0.95 -16.62
C ILE A 187 -2.35 -0.64 -18.11
N LYS A 188 -3.60 -0.61 -18.57
CA LYS A 188 -4.00 -0.25 -19.94
C LYS A 188 -4.23 1.25 -20.06
N ALA A 189 -4.88 1.86 -19.07
CA ALA A 189 -5.15 3.29 -19.02
C ALA A 189 -5.28 3.77 -17.57
N ILE A 190 -5.00 5.06 -17.34
CA ILE A 190 -5.31 5.76 -16.08
C ILE A 190 -5.98 7.07 -16.47
N LEU A 191 -7.25 7.22 -16.14
CA LEU A 191 -8.01 8.44 -16.37
C LEU A 191 -7.97 9.29 -15.10
N ASP A 192 -7.68 10.57 -15.25
CA ASP A 192 -7.74 11.57 -14.17
C ASP A 192 -9.18 12.01 -13.87
N ASP A 193 -9.33 13.00 -12.99
CA ASP A 193 -10.62 13.56 -12.57
C ASP A 193 -11.37 14.34 -13.67
N ASN A 194 -10.77 14.51 -14.85
CA ASN A 194 -11.38 15.10 -16.04
C ASN A 194 -11.59 14.06 -17.16
N ASP A 195 -11.53 12.77 -16.84
CA ASP A 195 -11.62 11.64 -17.77
C ASP A 195 -10.53 11.65 -18.86
N VAL A 196 -9.39 12.30 -18.60
CA VAL A 196 -8.25 12.33 -19.53
C VAL A 196 -7.31 11.16 -19.21
N ASP A 197 -7.00 10.35 -20.22
CA ASP A 197 -5.98 9.30 -20.07
C ASP A 197 -4.58 9.93 -19.90
N VAL A 198 -4.06 9.81 -18.69
CA VAL A 198 -2.74 10.31 -18.28
C VAL A 198 -1.68 9.20 -18.27
N TRP A 199 -2.04 7.97 -18.65
CA TRP A 199 -1.10 6.87 -18.72
C TRP A 199 -0.28 6.90 -20.00
N ASN A 200 1.04 6.96 -19.86
CA ASN A 200 1.97 7.03 -21.00
C ASN A 200 2.62 5.67 -21.35
N GLY A 201 2.15 4.57 -20.75
CA GLY A 201 2.55 3.22 -21.13
C GLY A 201 4.01 2.84 -20.83
N VAL A 202 4.76 3.63 -20.06
CA VAL A 202 6.15 3.32 -19.77
C VAL A 202 6.26 2.28 -18.65
N THR A 203 6.28 1.00 -19.03
CA THR A 203 6.77 -0.08 -18.18
C THR A 203 8.30 -0.01 -18.15
N ASN A 204 8.90 0.19 -16.97
CA ASN A 204 10.34 -0.03 -16.77
C ASN A 204 10.71 -1.52 -16.95
#